data_AF-A0A840H4F2-F1
#
_entry.id   AF-A0A840H4F2-F1
#
_cell.length_a   1.000
_cell.length_b   1.000
_cell.length_c   1.000
_cell.angle_alpha   90.00
_cell.angle_beta   90.00
_cell.angle_gamma   90.00
#
_symmetry.space_group_name_H-M   'P 1'
#
loop_
_entity.id
_entity.type
_entity.pdbx_description
1 polymer ?
#
loop_
_entity_poly.entity_id
_entity_poly.type
_entity_poly.pdbx_seq_one_letter_code
_entity_poly.pdbx_strand_id
1 'polypeptide(L)'
;MSADLSIWSLPMTSPEDFSRLQSIMSQTVKAHWKAFLFEGILLAILGVAALILPPLASLAITIFLGWMFLISGIGGLIVTYWARSTPGFWWSLISAALAVLAGMLLLARPMQAVLTLTIVVGAYFLAEGVATIMYALEHRRELSGRWSWLLISGLVDIAISFMVITGLPSSAEWAIGVLVGINLLFGGASLIGLALAARNSNT
;
A
#
# COMPACT_ATOMS: atom_id res chain seq x y z
N MET A 1 -9.63 -3.08 55.60
CA MET A 1 -8.97 -3.74 54.46
C MET A 1 -9.29 -2.90 53.22
N SER A 2 -8.60 -1.77 53.06
CA SER A 2 -8.77 -0.85 51.93
C SER A 2 -8.00 -1.39 50.75
N ALA A 3 -8.72 -1.73 49.67
CA ALA A 3 -8.11 -2.14 48.41
C ALA A 3 -7.29 -0.98 47.85
N ASP A 4 -5.98 -1.22 47.67
CA ASP A 4 -5.06 -0.31 47.00
C ASP A 4 -5.38 -0.28 45.50
N LEU A 5 -6.07 0.77 45.07
CA LEU A 5 -6.49 0.99 43.68
C LEU A 5 -5.38 1.62 42.81
N SER A 6 -4.15 1.76 43.31
CA SER A 6 -3.02 2.32 42.54
C SER A 6 -2.48 1.40 41.43
N ILE A 7 -2.86 0.12 41.42
CA ILE A 7 -2.40 -0.88 40.44
C ILE A 7 -3.10 -0.73 39.07
N TRP A 8 -4.19 0.06 38.98
CA TRP A 8 -4.94 0.27 37.73
C TRP A 8 -4.54 1.53 36.95
N SER A 9 -3.54 2.29 37.41
CA SER A 9 -2.93 3.34 36.59
C SER A 9 -1.90 2.75 35.63
N LEU A 10 -2.35 1.98 34.63
CA LEU A 10 -1.52 1.71 33.46
C LEU A 10 -1.18 3.07 32.84
N PRO A 11 0.11 3.45 32.71
CA PRO A 11 0.48 4.71 32.09
C PRO A 11 0.01 4.68 30.64
N MET A 12 -1.04 5.42 30.35
CA MET A 12 -1.40 5.77 28.99
C MET A 12 -0.22 6.59 28.47
N THR A 13 0.49 6.06 27.45
CA THR A 13 1.53 6.71 26.63
C THR A 13 1.71 8.19 26.96
N SER A 14 2.70 8.48 27.80
CA SER A 14 2.93 9.85 28.27
C SER A 14 3.44 10.71 27.09
N PRO A 15 3.21 12.05 27.07
CA PRO A 15 3.82 12.95 26.09
C PRO A 15 5.35 12.77 25.95
N GLU A 16 6.01 12.30 27.01
CA GLU A 16 7.43 11.96 27.00
C GLU A 16 7.75 10.76 26.09
N ASP A 17 6.92 9.72 26.07
CA ASP A 17 7.12 8.53 25.23
C ASP A 17 7.06 8.88 23.74
N PHE A 18 6.10 9.73 23.33
CA PHE A 18 6.01 10.23 21.96
C PHE A 18 7.25 11.04 21.55
N SER A 19 7.74 11.91 22.43
CA SER A 19 8.95 12.70 22.19
C SER A 19 10.22 11.83 22.10
N ARG A 20 10.31 10.76 22.90
CA ARG A 20 11.40 9.77 22.84
C ARG A 20 11.37 8.97 21.53
N LEU A 21 10.20 8.50 21.10
CA LEU A 21 10.06 7.80 19.81
C LEU A 21 10.43 8.72 18.64
N GLN A 22 9.97 9.97 18.66
CA GLN A 22 10.33 10.96 17.63
C GLN A 22 11.83 11.26 17.61
N SER A 23 12.47 11.36 18.78
CA SER A 23 13.93 11.56 18.86
C SER A 23 14.72 10.34 18.39
N ILE A 24 14.26 9.11 18.70
CA ILE A 24 14.88 7.87 18.19
C ILE A 24 14.76 7.80 16.67
N MET A 25 13.57 8.02 16.10
CA MET A 25 13.35 8.00 14.65
C MET A 25 14.18 9.05 13.93
N SER A 26 14.22 10.29 14.44
CA SER A 26 15.03 11.36 13.86
C SER A 26 16.54 11.07 13.97
N GLN A 27 17.00 10.44 15.05
CA GLN A 27 18.39 9.99 15.18
C GLN A 27 18.72 8.86 14.20
N THR A 28 17.84 7.88 13.99
CA THR A 28 18.04 6.79 13.02
C THR A 28 18.08 7.29 11.58
N VAL A 29 17.18 8.21 11.21
CA VAL A 29 17.15 8.83 9.88
C VAL A 29 18.40 9.69 9.65
N LYS A 30 18.83 10.46 10.65
CA LYS A 30 20.08 11.23 10.58
C LYS A 30 21.31 10.33 10.44
N ALA A 31 21.37 9.22 11.15
CA ALA A 31 22.49 8.28 11.05
C ALA A 31 22.59 7.65 9.65
N HIS A 32 21.45 7.40 8.99
CA HIS A 32 21.38 6.70 7.70
C HIS A 32 20.91 7.58 6.54
N TRP A 33 21.03 8.92 6.64
CA TRP A 33 20.46 9.85 5.66
C TRP A 33 20.92 9.57 4.21
N LYS A 34 22.15 9.08 4.03
CA LYS A 34 22.69 8.66 2.72
C LYS A 34 21.98 7.44 2.14
N ALA A 35 21.60 6.47 2.99
CA ALA A 35 20.87 5.29 2.57
C ALA A 35 19.46 5.68 2.10
N PHE A 36 18.75 6.52 2.87
CA PHE A 36 17.44 7.07 2.48
C PHE A 36 17.51 7.88 1.18
N LEU A 37 18.58 8.66 0.98
CA LEU A 37 18.77 9.42 -0.26
C LEU A 37 18.99 8.49 -1.46
N PHE A 38 19.85 7.47 -1.31
CA PHE A 38 20.12 6.49 -2.36
C PHE A 38 18.85 5.71 -2.74
N GLU A 39 18.12 5.24 -1.73
CA GLU A 39 16.84 4.55 -1.94
C GLU A 39 15.81 5.47 -2.61
N GLY A 40 15.69 6.73 -2.19
CA GLY A 40 14.80 7.69 -2.81
C GLY A 40 15.14 7.98 -4.27
N ILE A 41 16.43 8.13 -4.61
CA ILE A 41 16.88 8.31 -5.99
C ILE A 41 16.59 7.05 -6.82
N LEU A 42 16.84 5.87 -6.27
CA LEU A 42 16.56 4.60 -6.96
C LEU A 42 15.07 4.45 -7.26
N LEU A 43 14.20 4.74 -6.28
CA LEU A 43 12.75 4.73 -6.46
C LEU A 43 12.29 5.76 -7.49
N ALA A 44 12.86 6.97 -7.48
CA ALA A 44 12.54 7.99 -8.47
C ALA A 44 12.90 7.54 -9.89
N ILE A 45 14.09 6.96 -10.08
CA ILE A 45 14.52 6.42 -11.39
C ILE A 45 13.60 5.29 -11.83
N LEU A 46 13.27 4.35 -10.95
CA LEU A 46 12.34 3.27 -11.24
C LEU A 46 10.93 3.79 -11.57
N GLY A 47 10.47 4.82 -10.87
CA GLY A 47 9.20 5.49 -11.14
C GLY A 47 9.16 6.15 -12.53
N VAL A 48 10.22 6.87 -12.90
CA VAL A 48 10.35 7.43 -14.26
C VAL A 48 10.38 6.30 -15.30
N ALA A 49 11.17 5.25 -15.08
CA ALA A 49 11.25 4.11 -16.00
C ALA A 49 9.88 3.43 -16.18
N ALA A 50 9.11 3.30 -15.10
CA ALA A 50 7.77 2.73 -15.12
C ALA A 50 6.76 3.59 -15.91
N LEU A 51 6.91 4.92 -15.87
CA LEU A 51 6.07 5.82 -16.69
C LEU A 51 6.46 5.83 -18.17
N ILE A 52 7.74 5.65 -18.49
CA ILE A 52 8.20 5.58 -19.90
C ILE A 52 7.76 4.25 -20.53
N LEU A 53 7.79 3.16 -19.75
CA LEU A 53 7.45 1.81 -20.22
C LEU A 53 6.36 1.16 -19.34
N PRO A 54 5.12 1.67 -19.33
CA PRO A 54 4.07 1.15 -18.47
C PRO A 54 3.77 -0.35 -18.65
N PRO A 55 3.73 -0.91 -19.88
CA PRO A 55 3.51 -2.35 -20.06
C PRO A 55 4.56 -3.23 -19.37
N LEU A 56 5.83 -2.82 -19.43
CA LEU A 56 6.91 -3.55 -18.76
C LEU A 56 6.81 -3.43 -17.25
N ALA A 57 6.46 -2.25 -16.74
CA ALA A 57 6.21 -2.06 -15.31
C ALA A 57 5.04 -2.93 -14.82
N SER A 58 3.89 -2.91 -15.50
CA SER A 58 2.72 -3.74 -15.19
C SER A 58 3.09 -5.23 -15.11
N LEU A 59 3.88 -5.73 -16.06
CA LEU A 59 4.37 -7.11 -16.04
C LEU A 59 5.32 -7.37 -14.87
N ALA A 60 6.29 -6.47 -14.62
CA ALA A 60 7.22 -6.61 -13.51
C ALA A 60 6.50 -6.67 -12.16
N ILE A 61 5.51 -5.79 -11.94
CA ILE A 61 4.67 -5.76 -10.74
C ILE A 61 3.87 -7.05 -10.61
N THR A 62 3.29 -7.53 -11.71
CA THR A 62 2.51 -8.77 -11.73
C THR A 62 3.37 -9.98 -11.36
N ILE A 63 4.58 -10.07 -11.90
CA ILE A 63 5.56 -11.12 -11.58
C ILE A 63 6.01 -11.00 -10.13
N PHE A 64 6.31 -9.79 -9.67
CA PHE A 64 6.72 -9.53 -8.30
C PHE A 64 5.63 -9.95 -7.30
N LEU A 65 4.37 -9.56 -7.55
CA LEU A 65 3.22 -10.01 -6.76
C LEU A 65 3.08 -11.54 -6.81
N GLY A 66 3.24 -12.16 -7.98
CA GLY A 66 3.20 -13.62 -8.11
C GLY A 66 4.19 -14.33 -7.18
N TRP A 67 5.42 -13.84 -7.11
CA TRP A 67 6.43 -14.33 -6.16
C TRP A 67 6.06 -14.07 -4.70
N MET A 68 5.56 -12.88 -4.37
CA MET A 68 5.11 -12.57 -3.00
C MET A 68 4.00 -13.50 -2.55
N PHE A 69 2.99 -13.73 -3.40
CA PHE A 69 1.89 -14.64 -3.12
C PHE A 69 2.35 -16.10 -2.99
N LEU A 70 3.30 -16.55 -3.81
CA LEU A 70 3.89 -17.88 -3.68
C LEU A 70 4.65 -18.05 -2.36
N ILE A 71 5.56 -17.12 -2.04
CA ILE A 71 6.37 -17.20 -0.82
C ILE A 71 5.48 -17.13 0.42
N SER A 72 4.51 -16.20 0.43
CA SER A 72 3.53 -16.07 1.50
C SER A 72 2.66 -17.33 1.64
N GLY A 73 2.18 -17.89 0.52
CA GLY A 73 1.36 -19.09 0.52
C GLY A 73 2.13 -20.33 0.98
N ILE A 74 3.35 -20.54 0.50
CA ILE A 74 4.20 -21.66 0.93
C ILE A 74 4.55 -21.51 2.42
N GLY A 75 4.95 -20.32 2.85
CA GLY A 75 5.19 -20.04 4.27
C GLY A 75 3.95 -20.27 5.14
N GLY A 76 2.78 -19.85 4.64
CA GLY A 76 1.48 -20.11 5.25
C GLY A 76 1.21 -21.60 5.41
N LEU A 77 1.38 -22.39 4.35
CA LEU A 77 1.20 -23.85 4.39
C LEU A 77 2.12 -24.52 5.41
N ILE A 78 3.38 -24.07 5.50
CA ILE A 78 4.32 -24.53 6.52
C ILE A 78 3.77 -24.20 7.91
N VAL A 79 3.41 -22.95 8.19
CA VAL A 79 2.89 -22.55 9.51
C VAL A 79 1.61 -23.31 9.88
N THR A 80 0.68 -23.46 8.93
CA THR A 80 -0.57 -24.21 9.12
C THR A 80 -0.29 -25.68 9.45
N TYR A 81 0.74 -26.28 8.84
CA TYR A 81 1.16 -27.64 9.15
C TYR A 81 1.63 -27.79 10.60
N TRP A 82 2.30 -26.78 11.17
CA TRP A 82 2.79 -26.79 12.54
C TRP A 82 1.70 -26.41 13.56
N ALA A 83 0.76 -25.55 13.18
CA ALA A 83 -0.34 -25.05 14.02
C ALA A 83 -1.65 -25.84 13.88
N ARG A 84 -1.58 -27.16 13.63
CA ARG A 84 -2.78 -28.04 13.45
C ARG A 84 -3.77 -28.00 14.62
N SER A 85 -3.31 -27.62 15.81
CA SER A 85 -4.10 -27.63 17.05
C SER A 85 -4.88 -26.34 17.31
N THR A 86 -4.73 -25.31 16.47
CA THR A 86 -5.31 -23.98 16.71
C THR A 86 -6.73 -23.86 16.11
N PRO A 87 -7.71 -23.27 16.83
CA PRO A 87 -9.01 -22.94 16.26
C PRO A 87 -8.81 -21.99 15.06
N GLY A 88 -9.29 -22.38 13.87
CA GLY A 88 -9.11 -21.62 12.62
C GLY A 88 -8.16 -22.25 11.59
N PHE A 89 -7.63 -23.45 11.86
CA PHE A 89 -6.79 -24.22 10.93
C PHE A 89 -7.33 -24.27 9.48
N TRP A 90 -8.62 -24.58 9.31
CA TRP A 90 -9.24 -24.71 8.00
C TRP A 90 -9.22 -23.40 7.20
N TRP A 91 -9.47 -22.27 7.85
CA TRP A 91 -9.44 -20.97 7.19
C TRP A 91 -8.02 -20.58 6.78
N SER A 92 -7.05 -20.85 7.66
CA SER A 92 -5.62 -20.66 7.38
C SER A 92 -5.17 -21.51 6.19
N LEU A 93 -5.55 -22.80 6.16
CA LEU A 93 -5.19 -23.72 5.08
C LEU A 93 -5.75 -23.26 3.72
N ILE A 94 -7.03 -22.87 3.69
CA ILE A 94 -7.68 -22.36 2.48
C ILE A 94 -6.98 -21.08 2.01
N SER A 95 -6.71 -20.13 2.92
CA SER A 95 -6.06 -18.88 2.56
C SER A 95 -4.64 -19.09 2.00
N ALA A 96 -3.86 -20.00 2.60
CA ALA A 96 -2.52 -20.33 2.15
C ALA A 96 -2.54 -21.05 0.79
N ALA A 97 -3.46 -21.99 0.60
CA ALA A 97 -3.67 -22.66 -0.68
C ALA A 97 -4.09 -21.68 -1.78
N LEU A 98 -5.01 -20.76 -1.49
CA LEU A 98 -5.41 -19.70 -2.42
C LEU A 98 -4.24 -18.78 -2.76
N ALA A 99 -3.40 -18.42 -1.79
CA ALA A 99 -2.21 -17.60 -2.05
C ALA A 99 -1.22 -18.31 -2.98
N VAL A 100 -0.97 -19.61 -2.78
CA VAL A 100 -0.12 -20.41 -3.68
C VAL A 100 -0.74 -20.48 -5.08
N LEU A 101 -2.04 -20.76 -5.19
CA LEU A 101 -2.73 -20.83 -6.48
C LEU A 101 -2.72 -19.50 -7.21
N ALA A 102 -3.00 -18.39 -6.51
CA ALA A 102 -2.96 -17.05 -7.07
C ALA A 102 -1.54 -16.69 -7.55
N GLY A 103 -0.51 -16.96 -6.73
CA GLY A 103 0.88 -16.75 -7.09
C GLY A 103 1.30 -17.57 -8.32
N MET A 104 0.92 -18.85 -8.36
CA MET A 104 1.16 -19.71 -9.51
C MET A 104 0.47 -19.20 -10.78
N LEU A 105 -0.79 -18.76 -10.69
CA LEU A 105 -1.55 -18.23 -11.82
C LEU A 105 -0.92 -16.92 -12.35
N LEU A 106 -0.50 -16.03 -11.45
CA LEU A 106 0.20 -14.78 -11.76
C LEU A 106 1.49 -15.05 -12.55
N LEU A 107 2.27 -16.06 -12.15
CA LEU A 107 3.54 -16.39 -12.80
C LEU A 107 3.38 -17.23 -14.07
N ALA A 108 2.38 -18.12 -14.13
CA ALA A 108 2.16 -19.00 -15.28
C ALA A 108 1.66 -18.23 -16.50
N ARG A 109 0.81 -17.21 -16.29
CA ARG A 109 0.25 -16.38 -17.37
C ARG A 109 0.23 -14.90 -16.98
N PRO A 110 1.40 -14.25 -16.89
CA PRO A 110 1.50 -12.88 -16.40
C PRO A 110 0.66 -11.90 -17.22
N MET A 111 0.61 -12.06 -18.55
CA MET A 111 -0.20 -11.19 -19.42
C MET A 111 -1.71 -11.26 -19.10
N GLN A 112 -2.24 -12.45 -18.86
CA GLN A 112 -3.65 -12.61 -18.45
C GLN A 112 -3.86 -12.10 -17.03
N ALA A 113 -2.87 -12.26 -16.16
CA ALA A 113 -2.97 -11.81 -14.79
C ALA A 113 -2.95 -10.27 -14.67
N VAL A 114 -2.24 -9.56 -15.55
CA VAL A 114 -2.31 -8.08 -15.65
C VAL A 114 -3.76 -7.63 -15.88
N LEU A 115 -4.50 -8.31 -16.77
CA LEU A 115 -5.92 -8.01 -17.03
C LEU A 115 -6.75 -8.18 -15.77
N THR A 116 -6.63 -9.33 -15.09
CA THR A 116 -7.36 -9.61 -13.86
C THR A 116 -7.05 -8.60 -12.76
N LEU A 117 -5.76 -8.29 -12.55
CA LEU A 117 -5.34 -7.28 -11.57
C LEU A 117 -5.90 -5.90 -11.91
N THR A 118 -5.95 -5.53 -13.20
CA THR A 118 -6.50 -4.24 -13.62
C THR A 118 -7.99 -4.16 -13.34
N ILE A 119 -8.74 -5.25 -13.56
CA ILE A 119 -10.17 -5.31 -13.22
C ILE A 119 -10.36 -5.13 -11.71
N VAL A 120 -9.54 -5.79 -10.89
CA VAL A 120 -9.57 -5.65 -9.44
C VAL A 120 -9.29 -4.20 -9.02
N VAL A 121 -8.27 -3.56 -9.62
CA VAL A 121 -7.94 -2.15 -9.38
C VAL A 121 -9.09 -1.23 -9.82
N GLY A 122 -9.70 -1.47 -10.97
CA GLY A 122 -10.86 -0.71 -11.44
C GLY A 122 -12.06 -0.84 -10.50
N ALA A 123 -12.33 -2.05 -10.00
CA ALA A 123 -13.38 -2.29 -9.01
C ALA A 123 -13.06 -1.61 -7.66
N TYR A 124 -11.78 -1.58 -7.27
CA TYR A 124 -11.33 -0.86 -6.08
C TYR A 124 -11.57 0.64 -6.20
N PHE A 125 -11.17 1.28 -7.31
CA PHE A 125 -11.45 2.70 -7.56
C PHE A 125 -12.95 3.01 -7.57
N LEU A 126 -13.77 2.10 -8.11
CA LEU A 126 -15.23 2.27 -8.07
C LEU A 126 -15.75 2.26 -6.64
N ALA A 127 -15.33 1.28 -5.83
CA ALA A 127 -15.74 1.16 -4.44
C ALA A 127 -15.26 2.36 -3.60
N GLU A 128 -14.01 2.79 -3.80
CA GLU A 128 -13.44 3.96 -3.13
C GLU A 128 -14.18 5.25 -3.51
N GLY A 129 -14.47 5.45 -4.80
CA GLY A 129 -15.22 6.61 -5.26
C GLY A 129 -16.64 6.67 -4.68
N VAL A 130 -17.34 5.54 -4.65
CA VAL A 130 -18.68 5.42 -4.03
C VAL A 130 -18.59 5.70 -2.52
N ALA A 131 -17.65 5.08 -1.82
CA ALA A 131 -17.46 5.28 -0.38
C ALA A 131 -17.15 6.75 -0.04
N THR A 132 -16.29 7.38 -0.84
CA THR A 132 -15.89 8.78 -0.67
C THR A 132 -17.06 9.74 -0.90
N ILE A 133 -17.89 9.49 -1.92
CA ILE A 133 -19.10 10.28 -2.16
C ILE A 133 -20.10 10.10 -1.02
N MET A 134 -20.32 8.87 -0.55
CA MET A 134 -21.19 8.60 0.60
C MET A 134 -20.71 9.36 1.84
N TYR A 135 -19.42 9.28 2.15
CA TYR A 135 -18.81 9.97 3.29
C TYR A 135 -18.96 11.49 3.19
N ALA A 136 -18.73 12.05 2.00
CA ALA A 136 -18.92 13.48 1.75
C ALA A 136 -20.38 13.90 1.98
N LEU A 137 -21.35 13.13 1.49
CA LEU A 137 -22.77 13.47 1.66
C LEU A 137 -23.22 13.42 3.13
N GLU A 138 -22.70 12.47 3.90
CA GLU A 138 -23.01 12.32 5.33
C GLU A 138 -22.44 13.48 6.17
N HIS A 139 -21.20 13.90 5.90
CA HIS A 139 -20.50 14.92 6.69
C HIS A 139 -20.56 16.33 6.07
N ARG A 140 -21.55 16.59 5.20
CA ARG A 140 -21.71 17.85 4.45
C ARG A 140 -21.74 19.13 5.30
N ARG A 141 -22.19 19.03 6.55
CA ARG A 141 -22.33 20.17 7.47
C ARG A 141 -21.05 20.48 8.26
N GLU A 142 -20.20 19.48 8.49
CA GLU A 142 -18.99 19.60 9.31
C GLU A 142 -17.75 19.96 8.47
N LEU A 143 -17.80 19.69 7.16
CA LEU A 143 -16.66 19.81 6.24
C LEU A 143 -16.84 20.93 5.19
N SER A 144 -17.53 22.02 5.51
CA SER A 144 -17.95 23.06 4.54
C SER A 144 -16.85 23.60 3.61
N GLY A 145 -15.57 23.60 4.02
CA GLY A 145 -14.44 23.98 3.17
C GLY A 145 -13.79 22.85 2.35
N ARG A 146 -13.92 21.59 2.77
CA ARG A 146 -13.28 20.41 2.15
C ARG A 146 -14.24 19.50 1.40
N TRP A 147 -15.53 19.64 1.63
CA TRP A 147 -16.58 18.81 1.06
C TRP A 147 -16.54 18.76 -0.47
N SER A 148 -16.39 19.92 -1.12
CA SER A 148 -16.31 19.99 -2.58
C SER A 148 -15.11 19.23 -3.13
N TRP A 149 -13.97 19.26 -2.43
CA TRP A 149 -12.77 18.51 -2.83
C TRP A 149 -12.98 17.00 -2.69
N LEU A 150 -13.64 16.55 -1.63
CA LEU A 150 -13.98 15.14 -1.40
C LEU A 150 -14.97 14.61 -2.45
N LEU A 151 -15.96 15.41 -2.85
CA LEU A 151 -16.86 15.01 -3.92
C LEU A 151 -16.14 14.91 -5.27
N ILE A 152 -15.26 15.87 -5.57
CA ILE A 152 -14.47 15.84 -6.81
C ILE A 152 -13.57 14.62 -6.82
N SER A 153 -12.88 14.28 -5.72
CA SER A 153 -12.03 13.09 -5.67
C SER A 153 -12.84 11.81 -5.91
N GLY A 154 -13.98 11.64 -5.23
CA GLY A 154 -14.82 10.46 -5.45
C GLY A 154 -15.38 10.37 -6.87
N LEU A 155 -15.72 11.50 -7.50
CA LEU A 155 -16.14 11.52 -8.90
C LEU A 155 -14.98 11.18 -9.86
N VAL A 156 -13.78 11.66 -9.56
CA VAL A 156 -12.56 11.33 -10.32
C VAL A 156 -12.26 9.84 -10.22
N ASP A 157 -12.38 9.22 -9.05
CA ASP A 157 -12.15 7.78 -8.87
C ASP A 157 -13.15 6.94 -9.69
N ILE A 158 -14.43 7.32 -9.69
CA ILE A 158 -15.46 6.68 -10.53
C ILE A 158 -15.13 6.86 -12.01
N ALA A 159 -14.71 8.06 -12.43
CA ALA A 159 -14.36 8.33 -13.82
C ALA A 159 -13.14 7.51 -14.27
N ILE A 160 -12.11 7.41 -13.41
CA ILE A 160 -10.92 6.58 -13.65
C ILE A 160 -11.33 5.12 -13.77
N SER A 161 -12.14 4.61 -12.83
CA SER A 161 -12.63 3.24 -12.87
C SER A 161 -13.38 2.94 -14.18
N PHE A 162 -14.31 3.82 -14.55
CA PHE A 162 -15.07 3.68 -15.79
C PHE A 162 -14.16 3.69 -17.03
N MET A 163 -13.18 4.60 -17.08
CA MET A 163 -12.20 4.68 -18.17
C MET A 163 -11.33 3.42 -18.26
N VAL A 164 -10.88 2.89 -17.12
CA VAL A 164 -10.06 1.67 -17.07
C VAL A 164 -10.87 0.46 -17.53
N ILE A 165 -12.09 0.27 -17.03
CA ILE A 165 -12.93 -0.90 -17.33
C ILE A 165 -13.36 -0.90 -18.81
N THR A 166 -13.77 0.25 -19.35
CA THR A 166 -14.25 0.33 -20.73
C THR A 166 -13.13 0.22 -21.77
N GLY A 167 -11.89 0.58 -21.40
CA GLY A 167 -10.72 0.45 -22.28
C GLY A 167 -10.04 -0.92 -22.25
N LEU A 168 -10.59 -1.92 -21.54
CA LEU A 168 -10.04 -3.27 -21.54
C LEU A 168 -10.16 -3.94 -22.93
N PRO A 169 -9.15 -4.73 -23.36
CA PRO A 169 -7.95 -5.14 -22.63
C PRO A 169 -6.79 -4.12 -22.67
N SER A 170 -6.85 -3.11 -23.55
CA SER A 170 -5.76 -2.15 -23.77
C SER A 170 -5.38 -1.37 -22.50
N SER A 171 -6.36 -0.99 -21.68
CA SER A 171 -6.13 -0.29 -20.41
C SER A 171 -5.26 -1.08 -19.43
N ALA A 172 -5.33 -2.41 -19.45
CA ALA A 172 -4.60 -3.22 -18.48
C ALA A 172 -3.09 -3.18 -18.68
N GLU A 173 -2.64 -3.01 -19.92
CA GLU A 173 -1.21 -2.97 -20.22
C GLU A 173 -0.54 -1.79 -19.52
N TRP A 174 -1.19 -0.62 -19.46
CA TRP A 174 -0.57 0.58 -18.92
C TRP A 174 -1.06 0.99 -17.53
N ALA A 175 -2.30 0.66 -17.13
CA ALA A 175 -2.91 1.22 -15.92
C ALA A 175 -2.10 0.90 -14.65
N ILE A 176 -1.73 -0.37 -14.44
CA ILE A 176 -0.97 -0.79 -13.25
C ILE A 176 0.43 -0.15 -13.25
N GLY A 177 1.12 -0.17 -14.38
CA GLY A 177 2.45 0.40 -14.54
C GLY A 177 2.47 1.91 -14.28
N VAL A 178 1.46 2.64 -14.75
CA VAL A 178 1.30 4.07 -14.48
C VAL A 178 1.02 4.31 -13.00
N LEU A 179 0.06 3.59 -12.40
CA LEU A 179 -0.28 3.75 -10.99
C LEU A 179 0.94 3.53 -10.09
N VAL A 180 1.69 2.45 -10.34
CA VAL A 180 2.90 2.15 -9.57
C VAL A 180 4.03 3.13 -9.89
N GLY A 181 4.22 3.52 -11.15
CA GLY A 181 5.22 4.52 -11.52
C GLY A 181 5.00 5.85 -10.79
N ILE A 182 3.76 6.33 -10.75
CA ILE A 182 3.36 7.51 -9.97
C ILE A 182 3.67 7.30 -8.48
N ASN A 183 3.28 6.17 -7.89
CA ASN A 183 3.55 5.88 -6.48
C ASN A 183 5.05 5.87 -6.17
N LEU A 184 5.86 5.22 -7.00
CA LEU A 184 7.32 5.18 -6.87
C LEU A 184 7.95 6.57 -6.96
N LEU A 185 7.44 7.44 -7.85
CA LEU A 185 7.90 8.83 -7.94
C LEU A 185 7.59 9.61 -6.67
N PHE A 186 6.36 9.53 -6.17
CA PHE A 186 5.97 10.22 -4.93
C PHE A 186 6.75 9.69 -3.73
N GLY A 187 6.90 8.36 -3.61
CA GLY A 187 7.69 7.73 -2.57
C GLY A 187 9.17 8.13 -2.63
N GLY A 188 9.76 8.10 -3.83
CA GLY A 188 11.14 8.53 -4.07
C GLY A 188 11.35 10.01 -3.73
N ALA A 189 10.47 10.89 -4.22
CA ALA A 189 10.53 12.32 -3.93
C ALA A 189 10.37 12.60 -2.42
N SER A 190 9.48 11.89 -1.74
CA SER A 190 9.29 11.99 -0.29
C SER A 190 10.55 11.57 0.47
N LEU A 191 11.16 10.42 0.13
CA LEU A 191 12.40 9.95 0.77
C LEU A 191 13.58 10.90 0.52
N ILE A 192 13.71 11.42 -0.70
CA ILE A 192 14.72 12.43 -1.02
C ILE A 192 14.50 13.68 -0.16
N GLY A 193 13.26 14.17 -0.04
CA GLY A 193 12.91 15.31 0.80
C GLY A 193 13.27 15.09 2.28
N LEU A 194 12.94 13.92 2.82
CA LEU A 194 13.27 13.53 4.20
C LEU A 194 14.79 13.43 4.41
N ALA A 195 15.52 12.82 3.48
CA ALA A 195 16.97 12.68 3.56
C ALA A 195 17.69 14.04 3.52
N LEU A 196 17.23 14.95 2.66
CA LEU A 196 17.76 16.31 2.57
C LEU A 196 17.43 17.14 3.82
N ALA A 197 16.21 17.01 4.37
CA ALA A 197 15.83 17.66 5.62
C ALA A 197 16.68 17.14 6.80
N ALA A 198 16.92 15.83 6.87
CA ALA A 198 17.78 15.22 7.88
C ALA A 198 19.24 15.71 7.77
N ARG A 199 19.77 15.86 6.55
CA ARG A 199 21.10 16.43 6.29
C ARG A 199 21.22 17.87 6.80
N ASN A 200 20.24 18.73 6.49
CA ASN A 200 20.28 20.16 6.85
C ASN A 200 20.13 20.40 8.36
N SER A 201 19.58 19.44 9.10
CA SER A 201 19.49 19.50 10.57
C SER A 201 20.78 19.09 11.31
N ASN A 202 21.85 18.76 10.57
CA ASN A 202 23.19 18.45 11.10
C ASN A 202 24.20 19.59 10.85
N THR A 203 23.81 20.67 10.18
CA THR A 203 24.58 21.92 10.01
C THR A 203 23.95 23.00 10.86
#